data_AF-A0A6N1YDV1-F1
#
_entry.id   AF-A0A6N1YDV1-F1
#
_cell.length_a   1.000
_cell.length_b   1.000
_cell.length_c   1.000
_cell.angle_alpha   90.00
_cell.angle_beta   90.00
_cell.angle_gamma   90.00
#
_symmetry.space_group_name_H-M   'P 1'
#
loop_
_entity.id
_entity.type
_entity.pdbx_description
1 polymer ?
#
loop_
_entity_poly.entity_id
_entity_poly.type
_entity_poly.pdbx_seq_one_letter_code
_entity_poly.pdbx_strand_id
1 'polypeptide(L)'
;MTEDYITLYDKSYTYANIQTEADEYIRLEAANQGFALKVLVNDQSALVRSTVARIKYGHEQLAKDESWKVRATVAKHCLPTILKNLIYDENHFVRYIIVKRGYFLEHFTCDIDEEIAALAKYQLSIKANN
;
A
#
# COMPACT_ATOMS: atom_id res chain seq x y z
N MET A 1 -4.04 -10.33 24.12
CA MET A 1 -4.76 -11.51 23.61
C MET A 1 -5.15 -11.18 22.19
N THR A 2 -4.52 -11.79 21.19
CA THR A 2 -5.09 -11.79 19.84
C THR A 2 -6.32 -12.68 19.92
N GLU A 3 -7.50 -12.15 19.63
CA GLU A 3 -8.68 -13.00 19.52
C GLU A 3 -8.41 -14.05 18.43
N ASP A 4 -8.54 -15.33 18.77
CA ASP A 4 -8.34 -16.45 17.84
C ASP A 4 -9.42 -16.48 16.73
N TYR A 5 -10.44 -15.64 16.89
CA TYR A 5 -11.52 -15.43 15.95
C TYR A 5 -11.96 -13.96 15.92
N ILE A 6 -12.68 -13.57 14.88
CA ILE A 6 -13.41 -12.31 14.76
C ILE A 6 -14.88 -12.62 14.46
N THR A 7 -15.82 -11.87 15.00
CA THR A 7 -17.25 -12.03 14.65
C THR A 7 -17.67 -10.91 13.71
N LEU A 8 -18.09 -11.28 12.51
CA LEU A 8 -18.55 -10.37 11.46
C LEU A 8 -19.95 -10.82 11.01
N TYR A 9 -20.92 -9.93 11.11
CA TYR A 9 -22.33 -10.19 10.71
C TYR A 9 -22.87 -11.50 11.31
N ASP A 10 -22.77 -11.64 12.63
CA ASP A 10 -23.22 -12.81 13.41
C ASP A 10 -22.52 -14.15 13.08
N LYS A 11 -21.43 -14.13 12.30
CA LYS A 11 -20.60 -15.31 12.01
C LYS A 11 -19.18 -15.12 12.53
N SER A 12 -18.65 -16.15 13.20
CA SER A 12 -17.28 -16.14 13.71
C SER A 12 -16.29 -16.74 12.70
N TYR A 13 -15.16 -16.07 12.55
CA TYR A 13 -14.10 -16.37 11.61
C TYR A 13 -12.78 -16.58 12.32
N THR A 14 -12.11 -17.69 12.05
CA THR A 14 -10.74 -17.95 12.50
C THR A 14 -9.76 -17.63 11.37
N TYR A 15 -8.46 -17.68 11.66
CA TYR A 15 -7.42 -17.54 10.63
C TYR A 15 -7.56 -18.55 9.49
N ALA A 16 -8.03 -19.76 9.79
CA ALA A 16 -8.15 -20.83 8.80
C ALA A 16 -9.32 -20.63 7.84
N ASN A 17 -10.48 -20.17 8.35
CA ASN A 17 -11.67 -20.05 7.54
C ASN A 17 -11.80 -18.67 6.84
N ILE A 18 -11.18 -17.61 7.37
CA ILE A 18 -11.22 -16.29 6.72
C ILE A 18 -10.46 -16.29 5.40
N GLN A 19 -9.40 -17.10 5.28
CA GLN A 19 -8.60 -17.24 4.07
C GLN A 19 -9.41 -17.77 2.88
N THR A 20 -10.34 -18.67 3.15
CA THR A 20 -11.16 -19.37 2.15
C THR A 20 -12.58 -18.86 2.09
N GLU A 21 -12.93 -17.83 2.88
CA GLU A 21 -14.23 -17.18 2.79
C GLU A 21 -14.40 -16.58 1.40
N ALA A 22 -15.50 -16.91 0.73
CA ALA A 22 -15.75 -16.51 -0.65
C ALA A 22 -16.07 -15.01 -0.75
N ASP A 23 -16.76 -14.47 0.25
CA ASP A 23 -17.16 -13.08 0.27
C ASP A 23 -15.96 -12.14 0.51
N GLU A 24 -15.59 -11.38 -0.52
CA GLU A 24 -14.52 -10.39 -0.46
C GLU A 24 -14.80 -9.32 0.62
N TYR A 25 -16.06 -8.93 0.84
CA TYR A 25 -16.41 -7.92 1.84
C TYR A 25 -16.10 -8.39 3.26
N ILE A 26 -16.30 -9.68 3.56
CA ILE A 26 -15.93 -10.26 4.85
C ILE A 26 -14.42 -10.23 5.04
N ARG A 27 -13.65 -10.64 4.03
CA ARG A 27 -12.17 -10.62 4.10
C ARG A 27 -11.63 -9.18 4.19
N LEU A 28 -12.27 -8.23 3.50
CA LEU A 28 -11.97 -6.80 3.59
C LEU A 28 -12.21 -6.27 5.00
N GLU A 29 -13.35 -6.58 5.62
CA GLU A 29 -13.69 -6.12 6.95
C GLU A 29 -12.73 -6.72 8.00
N ALA A 30 -12.40 -8.01 7.87
CA ALA A 30 -11.38 -8.66 8.70
C ALA A 30 -10.02 -7.95 8.58
N ALA A 31 -9.56 -7.68 7.35
CA ALA A 31 -8.31 -6.94 7.13
C ALA A 31 -8.37 -5.51 7.69
N ASN A 32 -9.50 -4.82 7.55
CA ASN A 32 -9.69 -3.46 8.04
C ASN A 32 -9.64 -3.39 9.58
N GLN A 33 -10.12 -4.43 10.27
CA GLN A 33 -10.04 -4.56 11.73
C GLN A 33 -8.68 -5.13 12.22
N GLY A 34 -7.75 -5.42 11.32
CA GLY A 34 -6.42 -5.94 11.69
C GLY A 34 -6.37 -7.44 11.97
N PHE A 35 -7.44 -8.19 11.63
CA PHE A 35 -7.50 -9.63 11.84
C PHE A 35 -6.87 -10.39 10.67
N ALA A 36 -6.18 -11.50 10.98
CA ALA A 36 -5.60 -12.43 10.01
C ALA A 36 -4.67 -11.82 8.94
N LEU A 37 -4.03 -10.68 9.21
CA LEU A 37 -3.20 -9.95 8.23
C LEU A 37 -2.06 -10.78 7.64
N LYS A 38 -1.47 -11.68 8.45
CA LYS A 38 -0.42 -12.60 7.99
C LYS A 38 -0.87 -13.49 6.84
N VAL A 39 -2.18 -13.79 6.78
CA VAL A 39 -2.78 -14.59 5.71
C VAL A 39 -3.34 -13.68 4.61
N LEU A 40 -4.08 -12.63 4.99
CA LEU A 40 -4.73 -11.71 4.06
C LEU A 40 -3.75 -10.83 3.25
N VAL A 41 -2.49 -10.73 3.66
CA VAL A 41 -1.43 -10.11 2.84
C VAL A 41 -1.22 -10.86 1.50
N ASN A 42 -1.60 -12.13 1.43
CA ASN A 42 -1.55 -12.98 0.24
C ASN A 42 -2.94 -13.21 -0.37
N ASP A 43 -3.95 -12.42 0.01
CA ASP A 43 -5.32 -12.60 -0.51
C ASP A 43 -5.35 -12.49 -2.04
N GLN A 44 -6.18 -13.30 -2.68
CA GLN A 44 -6.38 -13.26 -4.14
C GLN A 44 -6.88 -11.90 -4.62
N SER A 45 -7.62 -11.17 -3.77
CA SER A 45 -8.11 -9.84 -4.09
C SER A 45 -7.05 -8.76 -3.83
N ALA A 46 -6.72 -8.01 -4.87
CA ALA A 46 -5.91 -6.80 -4.74
C ALA A 46 -6.58 -5.76 -3.80
N LEU A 47 -7.91 -5.74 -3.68
CA LEU A 47 -8.60 -4.80 -2.79
C LEU A 47 -8.36 -5.18 -1.31
N VAL A 48 -8.37 -6.48 -1.00
CA VAL A 48 -8.01 -6.97 0.34
C VAL A 48 -6.55 -6.67 0.65
N ARG A 49 -5.62 -6.98 -0.26
CA ARG A 49 -4.20 -6.67 -0.09
C ARG A 49 -3.93 -5.17 0.05
N SER A 50 -4.64 -4.32 -0.69
CA SER A 50 -4.62 -2.87 -0.50
C SER A 50 -5.10 -2.46 0.89
N THR A 51 -6.13 -3.12 1.44
CA THR A 51 -6.58 -2.86 2.81
C THR A 51 -5.53 -3.24 3.85
N VAL A 52 -4.85 -4.38 3.67
CA VAL A 52 -3.70 -4.78 4.51
C VAL A 52 -2.57 -3.75 4.44
N ALA A 53 -2.22 -3.29 3.23
CA ALA A 53 -1.24 -2.21 3.06
C ALA A 53 -1.69 -0.89 3.72
N ARG A 54 -2.98 -0.53 3.62
CA ARG A 54 -3.52 0.71 4.19
C ARG A 54 -3.35 0.79 5.70
N ILE A 55 -3.52 -0.32 6.40
CA ILE A 55 -3.30 -0.40 7.86
C ILE A 55 -1.83 -0.64 8.25
N LYS A 56 -0.91 -0.46 7.30
CA LYS A 56 0.55 -0.50 7.49
C LYS A 56 1.14 -1.89 7.80
N TYR A 57 0.49 -2.96 7.33
CA TYR A 57 1.03 -4.32 7.44
C TYR A 57 1.64 -4.78 6.10
N GLY A 58 2.75 -5.53 6.18
CA GLY A 58 3.33 -6.24 5.03
C GLY A 58 3.92 -5.36 3.93
N HIS A 59 4.30 -4.11 4.20
CA HIS A 59 4.78 -3.16 3.18
C HIS A 59 6.00 -3.64 2.41
N GLU A 60 6.95 -4.32 3.04
CA GLU A 60 8.13 -4.89 2.38
C GLU A 60 7.74 -5.91 1.30
N GLN A 61 6.73 -6.73 1.58
CA GLN A 61 6.19 -7.71 0.65
C GLN A 61 5.35 -7.03 -0.43
N LEU A 62 4.37 -6.23 -0.02
CA LEU A 62 3.37 -5.60 -0.90
C LEU A 62 3.97 -4.50 -1.80
N ALA A 63 5.18 -4.00 -1.52
CA ALA A 63 5.92 -3.16 -2.46
C ALA A 63 6.27 -3.89 -3.76
N LYS A 64 6.23 -5.22 -3.78
CA LYS A 64 6.48 -6.07 -4.96
C LYS A 64 5.20 -6.69 -5.52
N ASP A 65 4.03 -6.21 -5.07
CA ASP A 65 2.75 -6.75 -5.50
C ASP A 65 2.55 -6.59 -7.00
N GLU A 66 1.93 -7.59 -7.65
CA GLU A 66 1.59 -7.55 -9.07
C GLU A 66 0.67 -6.37 -9.41
N SER A 67 -0.19 -5.96 -8.47
CA SER A 67 -1.15 -4.89 -8.66
C SER A 67 -0.53 -3.54 -8.31
N TRP A 68 -0.39 -2.67 -9.32
CA TRP A 68 0.07 -1.30 -9.10
C TRP A 68 -0.81 -0.53 -8.09
N LYS A 69 -2.09 -0.89 -7.93
CA LYS A 69 -2.99 -0.29 -6.91
C LYS A 69 -2.57 -0.64 -5.49
N VAL A 70 -2.08 -1.86 -5.28
CA VAL A 70 -1.52 -2.29 -3.99
C VAL A 70 -0.20 -1.57 -3.75
N ARG A 71 0.71 -1.57 -4.73
CA ARG A 71 1.99 -0.83 -4.64
C ARG A 71 1.79 0.66 -4.39
N ALA A 72 0.80 1.29 -5.03
CA ALA A 72 0.41 2.68 -4.80
C ALA A 72 -0.11 2.89 -3.37
N THR A 73 -0.85 1.93 -2.83
CA THR A 73 -1.32 1.97 -1.43
C THR A 73 -0.13 1.88 -0.46
N VAL A 74 0.84 1.00 -0.74
CA VAL A 74 2.11 0.95 0.00
C VAL A 74 2.84 2.29 -0.09
N ALA A 75 3.05 2.82 -1.30
CA ALA A 75 3.68 4.13 -1.53
C ALA A 75 2.98 5.26 -0.79
N LYS A 76 1.67 5.17 -0.54
CA LYS A 76 0.91 6.18 0.20
C LYS A 76 1.13 6.11 1.71
N HIS A 77 1.30 4.92 2.27
CA HIS A 77 1.23 4.68 3.72
C HIS A 77 2.54 4.22 4.37
N CYS A 78 3.54 3.78 3.59
CA CYS A 78 4.78 3.21 4.12
C CYS A 78 5.76 4.25 4.65
N LEU A 79 6.72 3.79 5.43
CA LEU A 79 7.87 4.58 5.85
C LEU A 79 8.77 4.93 4.66
N PRO A 80 9.55 6.03 4.74
CA PRO A 80 10.45 6.42 3.66
C PRO A 80 11.50 5.36 3.28
N THR A 81 11.89 4.52 4.24
CA THR A 81 12.83 3.41 4.03
C THR A 81 12.32 2.37 3.03
N ILE A 82 11.00 2.22 2.89
CA ILE A 82 10.37 1.27 1.95
C ILE A 82 10.16 1.91 0.57
N LEU A 83 9.96 3.23 0.51
CA LEU A 83 9.75 3.96 -0.74
C LEU A 83 10.88 3.76 -1.75
N LYS A 84 12.12 3.52 -1.30
CA LYS A 84 13.26 3.20 -2.17
C LYS A 84 13.01 2.01 -3.10
N ASN A 85 12.15 1.07 -2.70
CA ASN A 85 11.79 -0.10 -3.50
C ASN A 85 10.80 0.22 -4.63
N LEU A 86 10.22 1.44 -4.64
CA LEU A 86 9.15 1.87 -5.53
C LEU A 86 9.56 3.04 -6.44
N ILE A 87 10.78 3.58 -6.32
CA ILE A 87 11.22 4.74 -7.11
C ILE A 87 11.39 4.46 -8.61
N TYR A 88 11.51 3.18 -8.97
CA TYR A 88 11.58 2.69 -10.35
C TYR A 88 10.30 1.95 -10.77
N ASP A 89 9.19 2.15 -10.06
CA ASP A 89 7.94 1.47 -10.39
C ASP A 89 7.53 1.79 -11.84
N GLU A 90 7.17 0.76 -12.60
CA GLU A 90 6.71 0.89 -13.98
C GLU A 90 5.49 1.81 -14.10
N ASN A 91 4.64 1.83 -13.07
CA ASN A 91 3.41 2.60 -13.07
C ASN A 91 3.65 4.03 -12.56
N HIS A 92 3.38 5.01 -13.41
CA HIS A 92 3.58 6.44 -13.10
C HIS A 92 2.79 6.88 -11.85
N PHE A 93 1.62 6.31 -11.57
CA PHE A 93 0.83 6.71 -10.41
C PHE A 93 1.51 6.33 -9.09
N VAL A 94 2.24 5.21 -9.06
CA VAL A 94 3.04 4.83 -7.89
C VAL A 94 4.15 5.85 -7.67
N ARG A 95 4.92 6.17 -8.72
CA ARG A 95 6.00 7.17 -8.68
C ARG A 95 5.49 8.56 -8.27
N TYR A 96 4.35 8.98 -8.84
CA TYR A 96 3.67 10.23 -8.51
C TYR A 96 3.35 10.34 -7.01
N ILE A 97 2.86 9.27 -6.36
CA ILE A 97 2.57 9.29 -4.92
C ILE A 97 3.84 9.55 -4.10
N ILE A 98 5.00 9.00 -4.51
CA ILE A 98 6.28 9.23 -3.82
C ILE A 98 6.67 10.71 -3.87
N VAL A 99 6.58 11.31 -5.05
CA VAL A 99 6.85 12.75 -5.26
C VAL A 99 5.85 13.62 -4.54
N LYS A 100 4.55 13.28 -4.61
CA LYS A 100 3.50 14.01 -3.89
C LYS A 100 3.73 14.02 -2.38
N ARG A 101 4.31 12.95 -1.82
CA ARG A 101 4.70 12.86 -0.41
C ARG A 101 6.02 13.60 -0.08
N GLY A 102 6.72 14.14 -1.06
CA GLY A 102 7.94 14.94 -0.84
C GLY A 102 9.23 14.14 -0.71
N TYR A 103 9.24 12.87 -1.16
CA TYR A 103 10.40 11.98 -1.04
C TYR A 103 11.10 11.77 -2.39
N PHE A 104 12.41 11.52 -2.34
CA PHE A 104 13.27 11.23 -3.49
C PHE A 104 13.14 12.24 -4.64
N LEU A 105 12.85 13.51 -4.34
CA LEU A 105 12.53 14.52 -5.36
C LEU A 105 13.63 14.68 -6.41
N GLU A 106 14.91 14.64 -6.00
CA GLU A 106 16.05 14.74 -6.92
C GLU A 106 16.01 13.64 -8.00
N HIS A 107 15.73 12.40 -7.60
CA HIS A 107 15.58 11.25 -8.51
C HIS A 107 14.51 11.50 -9.57
N PHE A 108 13.40 12.11 -9.15
CA PHE A 108 12.23 12.32 -10.01
C PHE A 108 12.31 13.57 -10.90
N THR A 109 13.33 14.42 -10.79
CA THR A 109 13.46 15.62 -11.64
C THR A 109 13.59 15.32 -13.15
N CYS A 110 13.96 14.08 -13.48
CA CYS A 110 14.08 13.55 -14.84
C CYS A 110 13.17 12.34 -15.08
N ASP A 111 12.05 12.22 -14.34
CA ASP A 111 11.06 11.18 -14.63
C ASP A 111 10.57 11.30 -16.08
N ILE A 112 10.24 10.16 -16.70
CA ILE A 112 9.68 10.10 -18.05
C ILE A 112 8.31 10.77 -18.13
N ASP A 113 7.58 10.78 -17.01
CA ASP A 113 6.33 11.52 -16.87
C ASP A 113 6.63 12.98 -16.52
N GLU A 114 6.29 13.89 -17.44
CA GLU A 114 6.58 15.31 -17.31
C GLU A 114 5.91 15.96 -16.10
N GLU A 115 4.72 15.49 -15.69
CA GLU A 115 4.02 16.02 -14.53
C GLU A 115 4.75 15.65 -13.23
N ILE A 116 5.26 14.42 -13.15
CA ILE A 116 6.08 13.96 -12.03
C ILE A 116 7.37 14.77 -11.95
N ALA A 117 8.05 14.96 -13.08
CA ALA A 117 9.29 15.74 -13.15
C ALA A 117 9.08 17.21 -12.77
N ALA A 118 8.01 17.83 -13.25
CA ALA A 118 7.65 19.20 -12.92
C ALA A 118 7.32 19.35 -11.43
N LEU A 119 6.52 18.43 -10.87
CA LEU A 119 6.16 18.44 -9.45
C LEU A 119 7.39 18.28 -8.55
N ALA A 120 8.32 17.41 -8.92
CA ALA A 120 9.56 17.20 -8.18
C ALA A 120 10.42 18.48 -8.13
N LYS A 121 10.62 19.13 -9.29
CA LYS A 121 11.34 20.41 -9.41
C LYS A 121 10.66 21.51 -8.60
N TYR A 122 9.34 21.61 -8.69
CA TYR A 122 8.55 22.58 -7.93
C TYR A 122 8.72 22.40 -6.42
N GLN A 123 8.57 21.18 -5.90
CA GLN A 123 8.73 20.94 -4.47
C GLN A 123 10.16 21.17 -3.96
N LEU A 124 11.19 20.86 -4.76
CA LEU A 124 12.57 21.20 -4.43
C LEU A 124 12.76 22.71 -4.34
N SER A 125 12.16 23.49 -5.27
CA SER A 125 12.24 24.95 -5.24
C SER A 125 11.63 25.54 -3.96
N ILE A 126 10.52 24.99 -3.47
CA ILE A 126 9.91 25.43 -2.20
C ILE A 126 10.83 25.11 -1.02
N LYS A 127 11.40 23.90 -0.99
CA LYS A 127 12.28 23.47 0.11
C LYS A 127 13.60 24.25 0.18
N ALA A 128 14.11 24.74 -0.94
CA ALA A 128 15.32 25.56 -0.96
C ALA A 128 15.10 27.00 -0.47
N ASN A 129 13.84 27.46 -0.47
CA ASN A 129 13.46 28.82 -0.09
C ASN A 129 12.91 28.95 1.33
N ASN A 130 12.88 27.85 2.10
CA ASN A 130 12.45 27.78 3.51
C ASN A 130 13.63 27.36 4.39
#